data_AF-A0A257PSG6-F1
#
_entry.id   AF-A0A257PSG6-F1
#
_cell.length_a   1.000
_cell.length_b   1.000
_cell.length_c   1.000
_cell.angle_alpha   90.00
_cell.angle_beta   90.00
_cell.angle_gamma   90.00
#
_symmetry.space_group_name_H-M   'P 1'
#
loop_
_entity.id
_entity.type
_entity.pdbx_description
1 polymer ?
#
loop_
_entity_poly.entity_id
_entity_poly.type
_entity_poly.pdbx_seq_one_letter_code
_entity_poly.pdbx_strand_id
1 'polypeptide(L)' 'ETMVRGADILVLSSHSADIILRWCNRVIWMDAGQVRADGTPEEVLAAYLSPEQFAQAKAAAKINA' A
#
# COMPACT_ATOMS: atom_id res chain seq x y z
N GLU A 1 13.16 8.40 -4.66
CA GLU A 1 13.83 7.14 -4.29
C GLU A 1 14.84 7.32 -3.15
N THR A 2 15.71 8.34 -3.20
CA THR A 2 16.73 8.63 -2.17
C THR A 2 16.17 8.80 -0.75
N MET A 3 14.98 9.41 -0.59
CA MET A 3 14.32 9.53 0.71
C MET A 3 13.78 8.22 1.28
N VAL A 4 13.34 7.29 0.43
CA VAL A 4 12.75 6.01 0.87
C VAL A 4 13.84 5.02 1.25
N ARG A 5 14.92 4.97 0.46
CA ARG A 5 16.05 4.05 0.70
C ARG A 5 16.97 4.49 1.84
N GLY A 6 16.96 5.78 2.19
CA GLY A 6 17.82 6.34 3.24
C GLY A 6 17.20 6.41 4.64
N ALA A 7 15.97 5.93 4.82
CA ALA A 7 15.26 5.98 6.10
C ALA A 7 15.21 4.59 6.76
N ASP A 8 15.48 4.52 8.06
CA ASP A 8 15.32 3.29 8.84
C ASP A 8 13.85 2.94 9.06
N ILE A 9 12.99 3.95 9.20
CA ILE A 9 11.54 3.83 9.33
C ILE A 9 10.87 4.90 8.46
N LEU A 10 9.95 4.47 7.60
CA LEU A 10 9.13 5.35 6.76
C LEU A 10 7.65 5.15 7.09
N VAL A 11 6.96 6.24 7.41
CA VAL A 11 5.49 6.28 7.46
C VAL A 11 4.99 6.96 6.20
N LEU A 12 4.22 6.23 5.40
CA LEU A 12 3.71 6.70 4.11
C LEU A 12 2.18 6.68 4.10
N SER A 13 1.57 7.80 3.75
CA SER A 13 0.13 7.90 3.44
C SER A 13 -0.02 8.24 1.96
N SER A 14 -0.75 7.40 1.22
CA SER A 14 -0.94 7.52 -0.22
C SER A 14 -2.31 6.97 -0.61
N HIS A 15 -2.87 7.47 -1.72
CA HIS A 15 -4.02 6.89 -2.39
C HIS A 15 -3.63 5.99 -3.57
N SER A 16 -2.35 5.97 -3.94
CA SER A 16 -1.82 5.10 -4.99
C SER A 16 -1.45 3.74 -4.39
N ALA A 17 -2.24 2.73 -4.75
CA ALA A 17 -2.08 1.37 -4.27
C ALA A 17 -0.78 0.71 -4.76
N ASP A 18 -0.30 1.05 -5.95
CA ASP A 18 0.97 0.55 -6.50
C ASP A 18 2.19 1.05 -5.70
N ILE A 19 2.15 2.30 -5.23
CA ILE A 19 3.18 2.86 -4.36
C ILE A 19 3.17 2.18 -2.99
N ILE A 20 1.97 1.94 -2.42
CA ILE A 20 1.82 1.20 -1.16
C ILE A 20 2.37 -0.21 -1.27
N LEU A 21 2.01 -0.94 -2.35
CA LEU A 21 2.51 -2.29 -2.61
C LEU A 21 4.03 -2.34 -2.80
N ARG A 22 4.65 -1.29 -3.36
CA ARG A 22 6.08 -1.26 -3.61
C ARG A 22 6.92 -0.93 -2.37
N TRP A 23 6.48 0.05 -1.59
CA TRP A 23 7.34 0.67 -0.58
C TRP A 23 6.97 0.32 0.86
N CYS A 24 5.76 -0.19 1.11
CA CYS A 24 5.32 -0.56 2.44
C CYS A 24 5.46 -2.06 2.68
N ASN A 25 5.72 -2.45 3.91
CA ASN A 25 5.70 -3.82 4.40
C ASN A 25 4.54 -4.08 5.38
N ARG A 26 3.85 -3.02 5.83
CA ARG A 26 2.64 -3.03 6.65
C ARG A 26 1.74 -1.88 6.22
N VAL A 27 0.44 -2.08 6.25
CA VAL A 27 -0.57 -1.07 5.93
C VAL A 27 -1.63 -1.06 7.02
N ILE A 28 -2.06 0.14 7.41
CA ILE A 28 -3.20 0.36 8.28
C ILE A 28 -4.25 1.08 7.44
N TRP A 29 -5.41 0.45 7.27
CA TRP A 29 -6.58 1.09 6.68
C TRP A 29 -7.39 1.77 7.78
N MET A 30 -7.58 3.08 7.65
CA MET A 30 -8.43 3.87 8.51
C MET A 30 -9.70 4.32 7.78
N ASP A 31 -10.81 4.30 8.49
CA ASP A 31 -12.09 4.84 8.03
C ASP A 31 -12.82 5.48 9.22
N ALA A 32 -13.33 6.70 9.03
CA ALA A 32 -14.00 7.50 10.07
C ALA A 32 -13.24 7.57 11.42
N GLY A 33 -11.91 7.66 11.39
CA GLY A 33 -11.07 7.74 12.59
C GLY A 33 -10.84 6.40 13.30
N GLN A 34 -11.27 5.27 12.72
CA GLN A 34 -11.06 3.93 13.26
C GLN A 34 -10.17 3.09 12.35
N VAL A 35 -9.35 2.23 12.95
CA VAL A 35 -8.59 1.22 12.20
C VAL A 35 -9.53 0.10 11.80
N ARG A 36 -9.68 -0.11 10.49
CA ARG A 36 -10.51 -1.18 9.90
C ARG A 36 -9.73 -2.45 9.66
N ALA A 37 -8.48 -2.31 9.23
CA ALA A 37 -7.57 -3.42 8.96
C ALA A 37 -6.10 -3.00 9.18
N ASP A 38 -5.28 -3.96 9.56
CA ASP A 38 -3.84 -3.81 9.81
C ASP A 38 -3.17 -5.13 9.43
N GLY A 39 -2.22 -5.08 8.48
CA GLY A 39 -1.60 -6.27 7.93
C GLY A 39 -0.64 -5.96 6.80
N THR A 40 -0.35 -6.96 5.96
CA THR A 40 0.47 -6.75 4.76
C THR A 40 -0.26 -5.86 3.75
N PRO A 41 0.48 -5.16 2.85
CA PRO A 41 -0.14 -4.40 1.77
C PRO A 41 -1.13 -5.23 0.95
N GLU A 42 -0.80 -6.48 0.63
CA GLU A 42 -1.64 -7.36 -0.16
C GLU A 42 -2.96 -7.69 0.55
N GLU A 43 -2.92 -8.06 1.83
CA GLU A 43 -4.12 -8.40 2.61
C GLU A 43 -5.04 -7.20 2.75
N VAL A 44 -4.48 -6.04 3.13
CA VAL A 44 -5.28 -4.85 3.39
C VAL A 44 -5.85 -4.26 2.10
N LEU A 45 -5.06 -4.20 1.03
CA LEU A 45 -5.55 -3.67 -0.25
C LEU A 45 -6.53 -4.62 -0.94
N ALA A 46 -6.39 -5.93 -0.77
CA ALA A 46 -7.38 -6.89 -1.26
C ALA A 46 -8.75 -6.74 -0.57
N ALA A 47 -8.76 -6.31 0.70
CA ALA A 47 -9.99 -6.01 1.44
C ALA A 47 -10.56 -4.60 1.14
N TYR A 48 -9.69 -3.64 0.80
CA TYR A 48 -10.07 -2.24 0.60
C TYR A 48 -10.53 -1.92 -0.83
N LEU A 49 -9.91 -2.52 -1.85
CA LEU A 49 -10.15 -2.21 -3.26
C LEU A 49 -11.12 -3.19 -3.92
N SER A 50 -11.71 -2.79 -5.04
CA SER A 50 -12.38 -3.76 -5.91
C SER A 50 -11.37 -4.77 -6.49
N PRO A 51 -11.80 -5.99 -6.86
CA PRO A 51 -10.91 -6.98 -7.48
C PRO A 51 -10.17 -6.44 -8.72
N GLU A 52 -10.85 -5.63 -9.54
CA GLU A 52 -10.27 -4.99 -10.73
C GLU A 52 -9.19 -3.97 -10.38
N GLN A 53 -9.47 -3.10 -9.40
CA GLN A 53 -8.53 -2.10 -8.92
C GLN A 53 -7.29 -2.74 -8.28
N PHE A 54 -7.48 -3.79 -7.48
CA PHE A 54 -6.39 -4.52 -6.86
C PHE A 54 -5.50 -5.21 -7.90
N ALA A 55 -6.10 -5.85 -8.93
CA ALA A 55 -5.36 -6.46 -10.02
C ALA A 55 -4.53 -5.42 -10.80
N GLN A 56 -5.10 -4.26 -11.10
CA GLN A 56 -4.41 -3.16 -11.78
C GLN A 56 -3.25 -2.62 -10.95
N ALA A 57 -3.44 -2.42 -9.64
CA ALA A 57 -2.40 -1.97 -8.73
C ALA A 57 -1.23 -2.96 -8.65
N LYS A 58 -1.52 -4.27 -8.54
CA LYS A 58 -0.46 -5.30 -8.56
C LYS A 58 0.30 -5.35 -9.89
N ALA A 59 -0.38 -5.13 -11.02
CA ALA A 59 0.31 -5.06 -12.31
C ALA A 59 1.21 -3.82 -12.40
N ALA A 60 0.72 -2.64 -12.03
CA ALA A 60 1.47 -1.39 -12.04
C ALA A 60 2.67 -1.40 -11.08
N ALA A 61 2.52 -2.05 -9.92
CA ALA A 61 3.60 -2.22 -8.96
C ALA A 61 4.78 -3.02 -9.54
N LYS A 62 4.50 -4.05 -10.37
CA LYS A 62 5.52 -4.92 -11.01
C LYS A 62 6.23 -4.29 -12.21
N ILE A 63 5.58 -3.38 -12.94
CA ILE A 63 6.13 -2.82 -14.19
C ILE A 63 7.27 -1.82 -13.93
N ASN A 64 7.26 -1.15 -12.78
CA ASN A 64 8.29 -0.16 -12.42
C ASN A 64 9.10 -0.58 -11.16
N ALA A 65 9.15 -1.88 -10.86
CA ALA A 65 9.93 -2.45 -9.76
C ALA A 65 11.35 -2.82 -10.20
#